data_AF-A0A9P8TZF8-F1
#
_entry.id   AF-A0A9P8TZF8-F1
#
_cell.length_a   1.000
_cell.length_b   1.000
_cell.length_c   1.000
_cell.angle_alpha   90.00
_cell.angle_beta   90.00
_cell.angle_gamma   90.00
#
_symmetry.space_group_name_H-M   'P 1'
#
loop_
_entity.id
_entity.type
_entity.pdbx_description
1 polymer ?
#
loop_
_entity_poly.entity_id
_entity_poly.type
_entity_poly.pdbx_seq_one_letter_code
_entity_poly.pdbx_strand_id
1 'polypeptide(L)'
;MAVPPKFAGHKLEFGPPAASTSSVPSATHTFELYVDYCCPFSGRIFNTLTTQVFPAIRENPAWAGSLAVVFRQQVQPWHPSSTLMHEAGLAVLRLAPEKFWAFSGELFAAQKDFFDINVVNETRNQTYRRLAKVAAKVGVSDEEVYKLLAIPEKGGDDGALNTGNAVTNDLKVVTKMNRLVGVHVTPTVVFDGVVQDTSSGWTLEQWKEFFTKNIAPVSSIGNTSHERATCDRSKAGASSDAAELAKQQARVAAATAGSKRYAANMMRNIDVPERLLIYHAGTGRITFLAMVKVTTLFLGAFFTFVVVPGYVKAEKPEWETVGVALCGLIPLVFVAYTTSPFVTHIYIHLPPAARTSRPVLERFVHGALPPSTELTLTTMSAIAKPRYSTMQAGHLRPAERRFGIVNYVRDAEGAMAENETRRWYNLRAMTKFGVQEARAGKERKKKAEGKKSMDLTEPWIWDALKGKIEKRAAANRGGPSG
;
A
#
# COMPACT_ATOMS: atom_id res chain seq x y z
N MET A 1 -13.61 -15.08 5.54
CA MET A 1 -14.68 -14.73 4.57
C MET A 1 -15.37 -15.99 4.04
N ALA A 2 -16.66 -15.91 3.73
CA ALA A 2 -17.43 -17.05 3.23
C ALA A 2 -16.87 -17.61 1.89
N VAL A 3 -16.92 -18.93 1.74
CA VAL A 3 -16.66 -19.65 0.48
C VAL A 3 -18.00 -20.23 0.02
N PRO A 4 -18.55 -19.78 -1.13
CA PRO A 4 -19.78 -20.35 -1.67
C PRO A 4 -19.66 -21.86 -1.85
N PRO A 5 -20.74 -22.66 -1.64
CA PRO A 5 -20.67 -24.12 -1.75
C PRO A 5 -20.10 -24.62 -3.08
N LYS A 6 -20.41 -23.95 -4.20
CA LYS A 6 -19.85 -24.28 -5.52
C LYS A 6 -18.33 -24.11 -5.64
N PHE A 7 -17.69 -23.45 -4.68
CA PHE A 7 -16.25 -23.24 -4.60
C PHE A 7 -15.64 -23.94 -3.38
N ALA A 8 -16.32 -24.94 -2.79
CA ALA A 8 -15.88 -25.61 -1.58
C ALA A 8 -14.45 -26.15 -1.66
N GLY A 9 -14.01 -26.64 -2.82
CA GLY A 9 -12.62 -27.11 -3.02
C GLY A 9 -11.54 -26.04 -2.86
N HIS A 10 -11.88 -24.74 -2.83
CA HIS A 10 -10.93 -23.68 -2.43
C HIS A 10 -10.60 -23.73 -0.94
N LYS A 11 -11.45 -24.31 -0.10
CA LYS A 11 -11.20 -24.45 1.34
C LYS A 11 -10.47 -25.77 1.61
N LEU A 12 -9.45 -25.71 2.45
CA LEU A 12 -8.72 -26.85 2.98
C LEU A 12 -8.82 -26.84 4.50
N GLU A 13 -9.24 -27.95 5.08
CA GLU A 13 -9.27 -28.19 6.51
C GLU A 13 -8.20 -29.25 6.84
N PHE A 14 -7.59 -29.14 8.02
CA PHE A 14 -6.51 -30.04 8.44
C PHE A 14 -6.97 -31.09 9.47
N GLY A 15 -8.15 -30.90 10.05
CA GLY A 15 -8.78 -31.80 11.00
C GLY A 15 -10.23 -31.36 11.27
N PRO A 16 -11.03 -32.21 11.94
CA PRO A 16 -12.38 -31.86 12.33
C PRO A 16 -12.36 -30.68 13.31
N PRO A 17 -13.35 -29.78 13.26
CA PRO A 17 -13.47 -28.71 14.26
C PRO A 17 -13.61 -29.30 15.65
N ALA A 18 -13.04 -28.62 16.66
CA ALA A 18 -13.27 -29.01 18.05
C ALA A 18 -14.78 -28.98 18.36
N ALA A 19 -15.32 -30.09 18.84
CA ALA A 19 -16.71 -30.17 19.26
C ALA A 19 -16.95 -29.20 20.44
N SER A 20 -17.92 -28.29 20.32
CA SER A 20 -18.32 -27.42 21.43
C SER A 20 -19.65 -27.90 22.02
N THR A 21 -19.68 -28.05 23.34
CA THR A 21 -20.91 -28.21 24.13
C THR A 21 -21.48 -26.85 24.59
N SER A 22 -20.86 -25.76 24.12
CA SER A 22 -21.21 -24.38 24.45
C SER A 22 -22.26 -23.83 23.48
N SER A 23 -23.08 -22.90 23.95
CA SER A 23 -23.97 -22.10 23.10
C SER A 23 -23.22 -21.17 22.13
N VAL A 24 -21.91 -21.01 22.33
CA VAL A 24 -21.01 -20.36 21.37
C VAL A 24 -20.58 -21.38 20.31
N PRO A 25 -20.87 -21.13 19.01
CA PRO A 25 -20.43 -22.00 17.94
C PRO A 25 -18.91 -22.14 17.92
N SER A 26 -18.42 -23.36 17.73
CA SER A 26 -17.02 -23.60 17.42
C SER A 26 -16.65 -22.85 16.14
N ALA A 27 -15.64 -21.98 16.21
CA ALA A 27 -15.18 -21.17 15.09
C ALA A 27 -13.72 -21.49 14.78
N THR A 28 -13.45 -21.79 13.52
CA THR A 28 -12.08 -22.01 13.01
C THR A 28 -11.49 -20.70 12.51
N HIS A 29 -10.23 -20.44 12.83
CA HIS A 29 -9.45 -19.37 12.20
C HIS A 29 -9.39 -19.57 10.69
N THR A 30 -9.43 -18.47 9.94
CA THR A 30 -9.39 -18.49 8.48
C THR A 30 -8.09 -17.86 7.97
N PHE A 31 -7.27 -18.66 7.30
CA PHE A 31 -6.11 -18.21 6.53
C PHE A 31 -6.47 -18.14 5.05
N GLU A 32 -6.63 -16.96 4.49
CA GLU A 32 -6.93 -16.77 3.07
C GLU A 32 -5.67 -16.40 2.29
N LEU A 33 -5.33 -17.24 1.31
CA LEU A 33 -4.17 -17.10 0.45
C LEU A 33 -4.58 -16.56 -0.91
N TYR A 34 -4.34 -15.27 -1.15
CA TYR A 34 -4.58 -14.62 -2.44
C TYR A 34 -3.36 -14.79 -3.34
N VAL A 35 -3.51 -15.60 -4.37
CA VAL A 35 -2.42 -16.01 -5.27
C VAL A 35 -2.84 -15.97 -6.73
N ASP A 36 -1.86 -15.66 -7.57
CA ASP A 36 -1.98 -15.69 -9.03
C ASP A 36 -1.17 -16.87 -9.57
N TYR A 37 -1.78 -17.73 -10.39
CA TYR A 37 -1.08 -18.87 -10.99
C TYR A 37 0.11 -18.47 -11.87
N CYS A 38 0.14 -17.26 -12.43
CA CYS A 38 1.24 -16.77 -13.26
C CYS A 38 2.29 -15.95 -12.47
N CYS A 39 2.09 -15.73 -11.17
CA CYS A 39 3.04 -14.98 -10.35
C CYS A 39 4.12 -15.90 -9.74
N PRO A 40 5.42 -15.66 -9.96
CA PRO A 40 6.49 -16.51 -9.42
C PRO A 40 6.54 -16.51 -7.88
N PHE A 41 6.21 -15.39 -7.25
CA PHE A 41 6.13 -15.30 -5.78
C PHE A 41 4.94 -16.09 -5.22
N SER A 42 3.85 -16.20 -5.98
CA SER A 42 2.69 -17.03 -5.61
C SER A 42 3.03 -18.52 -5.69
N GLY A 43 3.77 -18.94 -6.73
CA GLY A 43 4.28 -20.30 -6.82
C GLY A 43 5.23 -20.64 -5.67
N ARG A 44 6.13 -19.71 -5.32
CA ARG A 44 7.06 -19.89 -4.19
C ARG A 44 6.35 -20.08 -2.85
N ILE A 45 5.41 -19.19 -2.49
CA ILE A 45 4.69 -19.30 -1.21
C ILE A 45 3.83 -20.55 -1.18
N PHE A 46 3.14 -20.87 -2.29
CA PHE A 46 2.28 -22.04 -2.37
C PHE A 46 3.09 -23.32 -2.14
N ASN A 47 4.24 -23.46 -2.82
CA ASN A 47 5.12 -24.61 -2.65
C ASN A 47 5.59 -24.77 -1.19
N THR A 48 6.08 -23.70 -0.55
CA THR A 48 6.47 -23.75 0.87
C THR A 48 5.30 -24.17 1.76
N LEU A 49 4.12 -23.58 1.53
CA LEU A 49 2.93 -23.88 2.32
C LEU A 49 2.53 -25.35 2.19
N THR A 50 2.42 -25.88 0.97
CA THR A 50 1.92 -27.23 0.73
C THR A 50 2.92 -28.33 1.07
N THR A 51 4.21 -28.08 0.89
CA THR A 51 5.26 -29.11 1.08
C THR A 51 5.84 -29.15 2.49
N GLN A 52 5.81 -28.04 3.23
CA GLN A 52 6.44 -27.95 4.55
C GLN A 52 5.44 -27.56 5.63
N VAL A 53 4.67 -26.48 5.42
CA VAL A 53 3.85 -25.88 6.47
C VAL A 53 2.58 -26.67 6.74
N PHE A 54 1.87 -27.11 5.70
CA PHE A 54 0.63 -27.89 5.81
C PHE A 54 0.87 -29.25 6.48
N PRO A 55 1.93 -30.01 6.16
CA PRO A 55 2.34 -31.17 6.97
C PRO A 55 2.53 -30.81 8.44
N ALA A 56 3.30 -29.77 8.76
CA ALA A 56 3.54 -29.34 10.14
C ALA A 56 2.25 -28.91 10.87
N ILE A 57 1.27 -28.34 10.17
CA ILE A 57 -0.05 -28.03 10.73
C ILE A 57 -0.81 -29.32 11.09
N ARG A 58 -0.79 -30.33 10.21
CA ARG A 58 -1.45 -31.62 10.48
C ARG A 58 -0.82 -32.35 11.67
N GLU A 59 0.49 -32.23 11.84
CA GLU A 59 1.24 -32.81 12.97
C GLU A 59 0.98 -32.09 14.30
N ASN A 60 0.41 -30.88 14.29
CA ASN A 60 0.11 -30.11 15.48
C ASN A 60 -1.42 -30.10 15.78
N PRO A 61 -1.90 -30.91 16.74
CA PRO A 61 -3.33 -31.01 17.05
C PRO A 61 -3.98 -29.67 17.45
N ALA A 62 -3.22 -28.75 18.03
CA ALA A 62 -3.73 -27.43 18.42
C ALA A 62 -4.08 -26.56 17.20
N TRP A 63 -3.39 -26.76 16.07
CA TRP A 63 -3.64 -26.02 14.84
C TRP A 63 -4.59 -26.76 13.90
N ALA A 64 -4.47 -28.08 13.79
CA ALA A 64 -5.17 -28.87 12.78
C ALA A 64 -6.71 -28.72 12.84
N GLY A 65 -7.30 -28.74 14.04
CA GLY A 65 -8.74 -28.57 14.24
C GLY A 65 -9.21 -27.11 14.34
N SER A 66 -8.27 -26.16 14.37
CA SER A 66 -8.55 -24.74 14.66
C SER A 66 -8.35 -23.84 13.44
N LEU A 67 -7.81 -24.36 12.34
CA LEU A 67 -7.43 -23.59 11.15
C LEU A 67 -8.05 -24.15 9.88
N ALA A 68 -8.66 -23.25 9.10
CA ALA A 68 -9.01 -23.50 7.72
C ALA A 68 -8.21 -22.57 6.79
N VAL A 69 -7.70 -23.13 5.70
CA VAL A 69 -7.04 -22.37 4.65
C VAL A 69 -7.97 -22.20 3.46
N VAL A 70 -8.00 -21.01 2.87
CA VAL A 70 -8.80 -20.72 1.66
C VAL A 70 -7.90 -20.22 0.55
N PHE A 71 -7.87 -20.93 -0.57
CA PHE A 71 -7.23 -20.48 -1.80
C PHE A 71 -8.10 -19.41 -2.47
N ARG A 72 -7.54 -18.22 -2.70
CA ARG A 72 -8.21 -17.12 -3.39
C ARG A 72 -7.50 -16.84 -4.71
N GLN A 73 -8.18 -17.18 -5.80
CA GLN A 73 -7.71 -16.95 -7.16
C GLN A 73 -7.68 -15.46 -7.49
N GLN A 74 -6.49 -14.84 -7.47
CA GLN A 74 -6.27 -13.42 -7.67
C GLN A 74 -5.60 -13.15 -9.03
N VAL A 75 -6.40 -13.03 -10.08
CA VAL A 75 -5.90 -12.76 -11.45
C VAL A 75 -5.19 -11.40 -11.50
N GLN A 76 -3.95 -11.36 -11.97
CA GLN A 76 -3.25 -10.11 -12.24
C GLN A 76 -3.31 -9.75 -13.73
N PRO A 77 -3.86 -8.59 -14.11
CA PRO A 77 -4.05 -8.23 -15.52
C PRO A 77 -2.77 -8.05 -16.34
N TRP A 78 -1.63 -7.84 -15.69
CA TRP A 78 -0.32 -7.74 -16.35
C TRP A 78 0.36 -9.09 -16.58
N HIS A 79 -0.26 -10.19 -16.17
CA HIS A 79 0.10 -11.55 -16.57
C HIS A 79 -0.98 -12.04 -17.55
N PRO A 80 -0.84 -11.84 -18.88
CA PRO A 80 -1.91 -12.09 -19.84
C PRO A 80 -2.50 -13.51 -19.79
N SER A 81 -1.66 -14.52 -19.54
CA SER A 81 -2.07 -15.93 -19.42
C SER A 81 -2.74 -16.29 -18.09
N SER A 82 -2.61 -15.45 -17.06
CA SER A 82 -3.15 -15.70 -15.71
C SER A 82 -4.65 -16.02 -15.75
N THR A 83 -5.43 -15.27 -16.54
CA THR A 83 -6.87 -15.52 -16.71
C THR A 83 -7.15 -16.96 -17.15
N LEU A 84 -6.38 -17.46 -18.13
CA LEU A 84 -6.54 -18.81 -18.68
C LEU A 84 -6.20 -19.88 -17.62
N MET A 85 -5.11 -19.67 -16.88
CA MET A 85 -4.68 -20.54 -15.79
C MET A 85 -5.72 -20.61 -14.67
N HIS A 86 -6.32 -19.48 -14.31
CA HIS A 86 -7.39 -19.41 -13.31
C HIS A 86 -8.69 -20.08 -13.78
N GLU A 87 -9.08 -19.91 -15.04
CA GLU A 87 -10.21 -20.63 -15.62
C GLU A 87 -9.99 -22.15 -15.60
N ALA A 88 -8.77 -22.63 -15.88
CA ALA A 88 -8.45 -24.05 -15.75
C ALA A 88 -8.61 -24.55 -14.31
N GLY A 89 -8.16 -23.77 -13.31
CA GLY A 89 -8.41 -24.09 -11.90
C GLY A 89 -9.90 -24.15 -11.53
N LEU A 90 -10.72 -23.29 -12.12
CA LEU A 90 -12.18 -23.32 -11.93
C LEU A 90 -12.85 -24.48 -12.68
N ALA A 91 -12.34 -24.88 -13.84
CA ALA A 91 -12.84 -26.05 -14.57
C ALA A 91 -12.59 -27.33 -13.78
N VAL A 92 -11.38 -27.51 -13.24
CA VAL A 92 -11.06 -28.63 -12.33
C VAL A 92 -11.93 -28.57 -11.08
N LEU A 93 -12.12 -27.39 -10.48
CA LEU A 93 -12.97 -27.23 -9.31
C LEU A 93 -14.43 -27.67 -9.55
N ARG A 94 -14.96 -27.46 -10.77
CA ARG A 94 -16.31 -27.92 -11.13
C ARG A 94 -16.39 -29.44 -11.32
N LEU A 95 -15.37 -30.03 -11.93
CA LEU A 95 -15.38 -31.46 -12.28
C LEU A 95 -14.98 -32.36 -11.10
N ALA A 96 -13.99 -31.92 -10.32
CA ALA A 96 -13.37 -32.68 -9.26
C ALA A 96 -12.85 -31.73 -8.15
N PRO A 97 -13.74 -31.16 -7.32
CA PRO A 97 -13.37 -30.17 -6.30
C PRO A 97 -12.29 -30.66 -5.32
N GLU A 98 -12.28 -31.96 -5.02
CA GLU A 98 -11.28 -32.63 -4.17
C GLU A 98 -9.88 -32.66 -4.80
N LYS A 99 -9.76 -32.51 -6.12
CA LYS A 99 -8.49 -32.47 -6.85
C LYS A 99 -7.94 -31.06 -7.02
N PHE A 100 -8.67 -30.01 -6.62
CA PHE A 100 -8.29 -28.62 -6.85
C PHE A 100 -6.89 -28.26 -6.31
N TRP A 101 -6.56 -28.69 -5.08
CA TRP A 101 -5.26 -28.39 -4.46
C TRP A 101 -4.11 -29.15 -5.12
N ALA A 102 -4.32 -30.41 -5.47
CA ALA A 102 -3.35 -31.21 -6.21
C ALA A 102 -3.10 -30.59 -7.60
N PHE A 103 -4.16 -30.22 -8.31
CA PHE A 103 -4.07 -29.53 -9.60
C PHE A 103 -3.31 -28.20 -9.48
N SER A 104 -3.61 -27.42 -8.44
CA SER A 104 -2.92 -26.15 -8.20
C SER A 104 -1.42 -26.36 -8.01
N GLY A 105 -1.01 -27.44 -7.34
CA GLY A 105 0.39 -27.85 -7.25
C GLY A 105 1.02 -28.16 -8.61
N GLU A 106 0.36 -28.99 -9.43
CA GLU A 106 0.82 -29.30 -10.79
C GLU A 106 0.90 -28.07 -11.70
N LEU A 107 -0.08 -27.16 -11.59
CA LEU A 107 -0.12 -25.92 -12.36
C LEU A 107 0.98 -24.94 -11.93
N PHE A 108 1.28 -24.82 -10.63
CA PHE A 108 2.43 -24.06 -10.16
C PHE A 108 3.76 -24.72 -10.54
N ALA A 109 3.84 -26.05 -10.58
CA ALA A 109 5.02 -26.76 -11.05
C ALA A 109 5.30 -26.50 -12.55
N ALA A 110 4.24 -26.45 -13.36
CA ALA A 110 4.30 -26.12 -14.79
C ALA A 110 4.25 -24.60 -15.07
N GLN A 111 4.30 -23.74 -14.05
CA GLN A 111 4.00 -22.31 -14.16
C GLN A 111 4.79 -21.60 -15.27
N LYS A 112 6.09 -21.89 -15.38
CA LYS A 112 6.98 -21.22 -16.35
C LYS A 112 6.52 -21.43 -17.77
N ASP A 113 5.90 -22.58 -18.07
CA ASP A 113 5.43 -22.95 -19.40
C ASP A 113 4.30 -22.03 -19.90
N PHE A 114 3.72 -21.22 -19.02
CA PHE A 114 2.64 -20.28 -19.29
C PHE A 114 3.03 -18.81 -19.13
N PHE A 115 4.32 -18.50 -18.92
CA PHE A 115 4.82 -17.12 -18.94
C PHE A 115 4.82 -16.53 -20.35
N ASP A 116 4.83 -15.20 -20.44
CA ASP A 116 4.66 -14.42 -21.68
C ASP A 116 5.42 -15.00 -22.88
N ILE A 117 6.72 -15.22 -22.74
CA ILE A 117 7.59 -15.71 -23.83
C ILE A 117 7.14 -17.09 -24.34
N ASN A 118 6.61 -17.94 -23.47
CA ASN A 118 6.25 -19.32 -23.78
C ASN A 118 4.83 -19.47 -24.37
N VAL A 119 4.02 -18.42 -24.36
CA VAL A 119 2.65 -18.42 -24.90
C VAL A 119 2.39 -17.31 -25.92
N VAL A 120 3.39 -16.46 -26.22
CA VAL A 120 3.23 -15.27 -27.08
C VAL A 120 2.67 -15.58 -28.47
N ASN A 121 2.99 -16.76 -29.02
CA ASN A 121 2.55 -17.20 -30.34
C ASN A 121 1.42 -18.25 -30.28
N GLU A 122 0.84 -18.48 -29.10
CA GLU A 122 -0.26 -19.41 -28.93
C GLU A 122 -1.62 -18.72 -29.04
N THR A 123 -2.55 -19.40 -29.69
CA THR A 123 -3.96 -19.04 -29.60
C THR A 123 -4.51 -19.44 -28.23
N ARG A 124 -5.56 -18.72 -27.77
CA ARG A 124 -6.24 -19.00 -26.50
C ARG A 124 -6.64 -20.48 -26.35
N ASN A 125 -7.18 -21.10 -27.40
CA ASN A 125 -7.62 -22.49 -27.37
C ASN A 125 -6.46 -23.49 -27.33
N GLN A 126 -5.29 -23.17 -27.91
CA GLN A 126 -4.09 -24.00 -27.78
C GLN A 126 -3.59 -24.01 -26.32
N THR A 127 -3.54 -22.85 -25.68
CA THR A 127 -3.16 -22.76 -24.26
C THR A 127 -4.15 -23.52 -23.36
N TYR A 128 -5.46 -23.47 -23.61
CA TYR A 128 -6.42 -24.28 -22.86
C TYR A 128 -6.24 -25.79 -23.03
N ARG A 129 -5.87 -26.27 -24.22
CA ARG A 129 -5.53 -27.70 -24.40
C ARG A 129 -4.33 -28.09 -23.54
N ARG A 130 -3.30 -27.23 -23.47
CA ARG A 130 -2.12 -27.46 -22.60
C ARG A 130 -2.51 -27.46 -21.12
N LEU A 131 -3.36 -26.52 -20.70
CA LEU A 131 -3.86 -26.46 -19.31
C LEU A 131 -4.71 -27.69 -18.95
N ALA A 132 -5.53 -28.20 -19.88
CA ALA A 132 -6.28 -29.42 -19.69
C ALA A 132 -5.38 -30.64 -19.48
N LYS A 133 -4.27 -30.74 -20.23
CA LYS A 133 -3.25 -31.79 -20.02
C LYS A 133 -2.57 -31.70 -18.65
N VAL A 134 -2.45 -30.50 -18.06
CA VAL A 134 -1.97 -30.38 -16.67
C VAL A 134 -3.00 -30.98 -15.70
N ALA A 135 -4.30 -30.83 -15.96
CA ALA A 135 -5.35 -31.45 -15.14
C ALA A 135 -5.34 -32.99 -15.21
N ALA A 136 -4.99 -33.57 -16.35
CA ALA A 136 -4.83 -35.02 -16.49
C ALA A 136 -3.79 -35.61 -15.52
N LYS A 137 -2.77 -34.85 -15.13
CA LYS A 137 -1.75 -35.30 -14.16
C LYS A 137 -2.31 -35.63 -12.78
N VAL A 138 -3.48 -35.08 -12.42
CA VAL A 138 -4.17 -35.36 -11.15
C VAL A 138 -5.38 -36.27 -11.30
N GLY A 139 -5.55 -36.87 -12.47
CA GLY A 139 -6.62 -37.84 -12.77
C GLY A 139 -7.95 -37.23 -13.20
N VAL A 140 -7.96 -35.98 -13.70
CA VAL A 140 -9.17 -35.34 -14.26
C VAL A 140 -9.08 -35.38 -15.80
N SER A 141 -10.12 -35.82 -16.50
CA SER A 141 -10.12 -35.90 -17.98
C SER A 141 -9.80 -34.55 -18.61
N ASP A 142 -8.78 -34.51 -19.46
CA ASP A 142 -8.40 -33.32 -20.20
C ASP A 142 -9.43 -32.95 -21.26
N GLU A 143 -10.17 -33.92 -21.82
CA GLU A 143 -11.27 -33.64 -22.75
C GLU A 143 -12.41 -32.87 -22.07
N GLU A 144 -12.87 -33.32 -20.90
CA GLU A 144 -13.95 -32.62 -20.18
C GLU A 144 -13.49 -31.27 -19.62
N VAL A 145 -12.22 -31.16 -19.17
CA VAL A 145 -11.65 -29.86 -18.80
C VAL A 145 -11.59 -28.93 -20.01
N TYR A 146 -11.08 -29.39 -21.14
CA TYR A 146 -10.98 -28.59 -22.36
C TYR A 146 -12.35 -28.14 -22.84
N LYS A 147 -13.37 -29.01 -22.79
CA LYS A 147 -14.76 -28.69 -23.15
C LYS A 147 -15.33 -27.54 -22.32
N LEU A 148 -14.99 -27.43 -21.03
CA LEU A 148 -15.38 -26.30 -20.19
C LEU A 148 -14.62 -25.00 -20.53
N LEU A 149 -13.43 -25.10 -21.10
CA LEU A 149 -12.52 -23.99 -21.33
C LEU A 149 -12.55 -23.44 -22.76
N ALA A 150 -12.87 -24.28 -23.74
CA ALA A 150 -12.81 -23.96 -25.15
C ALA A 150 -13.70 -22.75 -25.48
N ILE A 151 -13.13 -21.84 -26.29
CA ILE A 151 -13.87 -20.70 -26.84
C ILE A 151 -14.45 -21.12 -28.18
N PRO A 152 -15.77 -20.96 -28.39
CA PRO A 152 -16.39 -21.21 -29.69
C PRO A 152 -15.78 -20.35 -30.79
N GLU A 153 -15.63 -20.92 -31.98
CA GLU A 153 -15.15 -20.19 -33.17
C GLU A 153 -16.23 -19.32 -33.83
N LYS A 154 -17.50 -19.58 -33.47
CA LYS A 154 -18.67 -18.84 -33.94
C LYS A 154 -19.28 -18.03 -32.81
N GLY A 155 -19.89 -16.89 -33.13
CA GLY A 155 -20.67 -16.10 -32.19
C GLY A 155 -21.87 -16.89 -31.65
N GLY A 156 -22.42 -16.43 -30.53
CA GLY A 156 -23.67 -16.96 -29.98
C GLY A 156 -24.84 -16.77 -30.95
N ASP A 157 -25.91 -17.54 -30.76
CA ASP A 157 -27.13 -17.45 -31.58
C ASP A 157 -27.77 -16.06 -31.55
N ASP A 158 -27.49 -15.28 -30.50
CA ASP A 158 -27.89 -13.88 -30.30
C ASP A 158 -26.92 -12.86 -30.95
N GLY A 159 -25.89 -13.33 -31.66
CA GLY A 159 -24.83 -12.52 -32.23
C GLY A 159 -23.74 -12.10 -31.24
N ALA A 160 -23.75 -12.60 -29.99
CA ALA A 160 -22.72 -12.23 -29.01
C ALA A 160 -21.33 -12.75 -29.41
N LEU A 161 -20.33 -11.86 -29.37
CA LEU A 161 -18.92 -12.17 -29.70
C LEU A 161 -18.01 -12.31 -28.47
N ASN A 162 -18.53 -12.03 -27.27
CA ASN A 162 -17.80 -12.01 -26.00
C ASN A 162 -18.36 -13.02 -24.99
N THR A 163 -18.77 -14.19 -25.49
CA THR A 163 -19.45 -15.25 -24.72
C THR A 163 -18.57 -15.86 -23.62
N GLY A 164 -17.25 -15.91 -23.84
CA GLY A 164 -16.32 -16.55 -22.90
C GLY A 164 -16.42 -18.07 -22.96
N ASN A 165 -16.02 -18.74 -21.87
CA ASN A 165 -16.14 -20.18 -21.70
C ASN A 165 -17.11 -20.54 -20.56
N ALA A 166 -17.31 -21.83 -20.30
CA ALA A 166 -18.29 -22.28 -19.33
C ALA A 166 -18.02 -21.78 -17.91
N VAL A 167 -16.74 -21.51 -17.56
CA VAL A 167 -16.30 -21.07 -16.22
C VAL A 167 -16.10 -19.56 -16.09
N THR A 168 -16.27 -18.79 -17.17
CA THR A 168 -16.11 -17.33 -17.15
C THR A 168 -16.98 -16.65 -16.08
N ASN A 169 -18.21 -17.12 -15.84
CA ASN A 169 -19.07 -16.56 -14.80
C ASN A 169 -18.59 -16.88 -13.38
N ASP A 170 -17.92 -18.01 -13.18
CA ASP A 170 -17.28 -18.31 -11.89
C ASP A 170 -16.07 -17.41 -11.66
N LEU A 171 -15.27 -17.18 -12.70
CA LEU A 171 -14.14 -16.26 -12.63
C LEU A 171 -14.59 -14.84 -12.26
N LYS A 172 -15.70 -14.37 -12.83
CA LYS A 172 -16.32 -13.08 -12.48
C LYS A 172 -16.71 -13.04 -11.00
N VAL A 173 -17.28 -14.12 -10.45
CA VAL A 173 -17.68 -14.17 -9.04
C VAL A 173 -16.47 -14.15 -8.12
N VAL A 174 -15.46 -15.00 -8.33
CA VAL A 174 -14.26 -15.02 -7.46
C VAL A 174 -13.50 -13.69 -7.56
N THR A 175 -13.42 -13.10 -8.75
CA THR A 175 -12.83 -11.76 -8.94
C THR A 175 -13.62 -10.69 -8.18
N LYS A 176 -14.96 -10.75 -8.23
CA LYS A 176 -15.84 -9.82 -7.49
C LYS A 176 -15.62 -9.96 -5.97
N MET A 177 -15.47 -11.18 -5.46
CA MET A 177 -15.18 -11.45 -4.05
C MET A 177 -13.84 -10.84 -3.63
N ASN A 178 -12.78 -11.06 -4.42
CA ASN A 178 -11.46 -10.53 -4.06
C ASN A 178 -11.40 -9.00 -4.14
N ARG A 179 -12.10 -8.39 -5.10
CA ARG A 179 -12.20 -6.93 -5.23
C ARG A 179 -12.81 -6.26 -3.99
N LEU A 180 -13.67 -6.96 -3.25
CA LEU A 180 -14.24 -6.47 -2.00
C LEU A 180 -13.17 -6.35 -0.89
N VAL A 181 -12.23 -7.29 -0.85
CA VAL A 181 -11.12 -7.29 0.12
C VAL A 181 -10.04 -6.27 -0.26
N GLY A 182 -9.93 -5.92 -1.55
CA GLY A 182 -9.00 -4.89 -2.02
C GLY A 182 -7.56 -5.38 -2.16
N VAL A 183 -7.36 -6.70 -2.31
CA VAL A 183 -6.04 -7.27 -2.58
C VAL A 183 -5.53 -6.80 -3.94
N HIS A 184 -4.31 -6.24 -3.96
CA HIS A 184 -3.64 -5.80 -5.18
C HIS A 184 -2.42 -6.65 -5.52
N VAL A 185 -1.54 -6.92 -4.55
CA VAL A 185 -0.29 -7.66 -4.77
C VAL A 185 -0.49 -9.15 -4.47
N THR A 186 0.13 -10.01 -5.26
CA THR A 186 0.14 -11.46 -5.04
C THR A 186 1.58 -11.95 -4.75
N PRO A 187 1.79 -12.81 -3.74
CA PRO A 187 0.78 -13.31 -2.81
C PRO A 187 0.38 -12.27 -1.76
N THR A 188 -0.85 -12.37 -1.25
CA THR A 188 -1.31 -11.68 -0.03
C THR A 188 -1.97 -12.69 0.90
N VAL A 189 -1.66 -12.62 2.18
CA VAL A 189 -2.32 -13.42 3.23
C VAL A 189 -3.29 -12.53 4.01
N VAL A 190 -4.51 -13.02 4.19
CA VAL A 190 -5.51 -12.44 5.09
C VAL A 190 -5.82 -13.47 6.15
N PHE A 191 -5.59 -13.13 7.42
CA PHE A 191 -5.88 -13.99 8.56
C PHE A 191 -7.04 -13.38 9.35
N ASP A 192 -8.13 -14.13 9.53
CA ASP A 192 -9.37 -13.68 10.18
C ASP A 192 -9.90 -12.33 9.67
N GLY A 193 -9.78 -12.10 8.36
CA GLY A 193 -10.22 -10.87 7.71
C GLY A 193 -9.22 -9.71 7.77
N VAL A 194 -8.06 -9.89 8.40
CA VAL A 194 -7.00 -8.87 8.50
C VAL A 194 -5.81 -9.23 7.61
N VAL A 195 -5.41 -8.31 6.74
CA VAL A 195 -4.21 -8.47 5.88
C VAL A 195 -2.96 -8.58 6.75
N GLN A 196 -2.13 -9.58 6.47
CA GLN A 196 -0.90 -9.88 7.21
C GLN A 196 0.36 -9.48 6.43
N ASP A 197 1.38 -8.97 7.13
CA ASP A 197 2.68 -8.63 6.54
C ASP A 197 3.57 -9.88 6.41
N THR A 198 3.14 -10.79 5.55
CA THR A 198 3.85 -12.03 5.23
C THR A 198 4.72 -11.86 3.99
N SER A 199 5.68 -12.76 3.80
CA SER A 199 6.50 -12.80 2.59
C SER A 199 6.47 -14.20 1.97
N SER A 200 6.53 -14.26 0.64
CA SER A 200 6.71 -15.52 -0.09
C SER A 200 8.04 -16.22 0.22
N GLY A 201 8.99 -15.50 0.83
CA GLY A 201 10.27 -16.05 1.26
C GLY A 201 10.31 -16.55 2.70
N TRP A 202 9.19 -16.55 3.43
CA TRP A 202 9.17 -17.05 4.81
C TRP A 202 9.55 -18.52 4.91
N THR A 203 10.34 -18.84 5.94
CA THR A 203 10.74 -20.21 6.28
C THR A 203 9.65 -20.93 7.07
N LEU A 204 9.77 -22.27 7.20
CA LEU A 204 8.87 -23.07 8.04
C LEU A 204 8.79 -22.53 9.48
N GLU A 205 9.92 -22.13 10.07
CA GLU A 205 9.96 -21.63 11.45
C GLU A 205 9.21 -20.31 11.62
N GLN A 206 9.30 -19.39 10.64
CA GLN A 206 8.52 -18.15 10.66
C GLN A 206 7.01 -18.41 10.55
N TRP A 207 6.61 -19.42 9.78
CA TRP A 207 5.21 -19.85 9.72
C TRP A 207 4.74 -20.47 11.04
N LYS A 208 5.55 -21.33 11.67
CA LYS A 208 5.24 -21.88 12.98
C LYS A 208 5.08 -20.78 14.03
N GLU A 209 5.97 -19.79 14.05
CA GLU A 209 5.85 -18.63 14.94
C GLU A 209 4.53 -17.87 14.69
N PHE A 210 4.21 -17.61 13.42
CA PHE A 210 2.96 -16.97 13.05
C PHE A 210 1.73 -17.74 13.54
N PHE A 211 1.66 -19.05 13.33
CA PHE A 211 0.50 -19.85 13.77
C PHE A 211 0.43 -19.99 15.29
N THR A 212 1.57 -20.18 15.95
CA THR A 212 1.64 -20.22 17.42
C THR A 212 1.08 -18.93 18.02
N LYS A 213 1.48 -17.78 17.49
CA LYS A 213 1.05 -16.48 17.98
C LYS A 213 -0.43 -16.21 17.78
N ASN A 214 -1.01 -16.65 16.65
CA ASN A 214 -2.35 -16.25 16.24
C ASN A 214 -3.45 -17.29 16.51
N ILE A 215 -3.10 -18.56 16.77
CA ILE A 215 -4.05 -19.66 17.01
C ILE A 215 -4.09 -20.06 18.50
N ALA A 216 -3.10 -19.66 19.31
CA ALA A 216 -3.04 -20.09 20.72
C ALA A 216 -4.30 -19.68 21.52
N PRO A 217 -4.81 -20.56 22.40
CA PRO A 217 -6.02 -20.30 23.18
C PRO A 217 -5.83 -19.15 24.16
N VAL A 218 -6.85 -18.29 24.27
CA VAL A 218 -6.95 -17.11 25.14
C VAL A 218 -6.87 -17.46 26.65
N SER A 219 -6.80 -18.73 27.02
CA SER A 219 -6.77 -19.22 28.41
C SER A 219 -5.41 -19.09 29.13
N SER A 220 -4.39 -18.47 28.52
CA SER A 220 -3.10 -18.20 29.16
C SER A 220 -2.88 -16.73 29.56
N ILE A 221 -3.89 -15.86 29.44
CA ILE A 221 -3.88 -14.57 30.13
C ILE A 221 -4.26 -14.82 31.60
N GLY A 222 -3.43 -15.59 32.30
CA GLY A 222 -3.43 -15.67 33.74
C GLY A 222 -2.86 -14.36 34.30
N ASN A 223 -3.49 -13.85 35.36
CA ASN A 223 -2.96 -12.81 36.23
C ASN A 223 -1.46 -13.01 36.49
N THR A 224 -0.59 -12.30 35.78
CA THR A 224 0.73 -11.96 36.28
C THR A 224 0.66 -10.53 36.75
N SER A 225 0.65 -10.41 38.07
CA SER A 225 0.93 -9.21 38.83
C SER A 225 1.99 -8.34 38.18
N HIS A 226 1.77 -7.02 38.27
CA HIS A 226 2.78 -6.00 38.02
C HIS A 226 4.12 -6.35 38.69
N GLU A 227 5.06 -6.89 37.93
CA GLU A 227 6.48 -6.76 38.23
C GLU A 227 7.13 -5.87 37.17
N ARG A 228 7.65 -4.74 37.64
CA ARG A 228 8.51 -3.84 36.89
C ARG A 228 9.77 -4.61 36.48
N ALA A 229 9.79 -5.11 35.25
CA ALA A 229 11.02 -5.55 34.62
C ALA A 229 11.76 -4.31 34.06
N THR A 230 12.81 -3.91 34.76
CA THR A 230 13.86 -3.02 34.28
C THR A 230 14.45 -3.58 32.99
N CYS A 231 14.35 -2.82 31.90
CA CYS A 231 14.95 -3.19 30.62
C CYS A 231 16.46 -2.94 30.69
N ASP A 232 17.21 -4.01 30.94
CA ASP A 232 18.62 -4.07 30.60
C ASP A 232 18.74 -4.22 29.09
N ARG A 233 19.43 -3.25 28.47
CA ARG A 233 19.49 -3.05 27.03
C ARG A 233 20.92 -3.29 26.61
N SER A 234 21.24 -4.54 26.33
CA SER A 234 22.45 -4.86 25.58
C SER A 234 22.13 -5.77 24.38
N LYS A 235 22.54 -5.26 23.21
CA LYS A 235 22.69 -5.92 21.90
C LYS A 235 21.42 -6.16 21.05
N ALA A 236 21.18 -5.23 20.12
CA ALA A 236 20.62 -5.54 18.80
C ALA A 236 21.12 -4.52 17.76
N GLY A 237 21.58 -5.03 16.61
CA GLY A 237 22.36 -4.32 15.59
C GLY A 237 21.57 -3.29 14.76
N ALA A 238 22.28 -2.24 14.33
CA ALA A 238 21.74 -0.98 13.86
C ALA A 238 21.54 -0.85 12.33
N SER A 239 21.28 -1.93 11.58
CA SER A 239 21.19 -1.85 10.10
C SER A 239 19.82 -2.16 9.49
N SER A 240 18.89 -2.82 10.20
CA SER A 240 17.54 -3.19 9.69
C SER A 240 16.50 -2.07 9.82
N ASP A 241 16.62 -1.22 10.84
CA ASP A 241 15.59 -0.26 11.23
C ASP A 241 15.38 0.87 10.20
N ALA A 242 16.43 1.26 9.48
CA ALA A 242 16.35 2.36 8.50
C ALA A 242 15.62 1.94 7.21
N ALA A 243 15.78 0.68 6.79
CA ALA A 243 15.09 0.12 5.63
C ALA A 243 13.61 -0.14 5.93
N GLU A 244 13.30 -0.53 7.16
CA GLU A 244 11.94 -0.76 7.64
C GLU A 244 11.16 0.55 7.78
N LEU A 245 11.79 1.60 8.33
CA LEU A 245 11.23 2.96 8.34
C LEU A 245 11.01 3.51 6.92
N ALA A 246 11.90 3.22 5.97
CA ALA A 246 11.73 3.64 4.58
C ALA A 246 10.56 2.91 3.89
N LYS A 247 10.39 1.60 4.15
CA LYS A 247 9.25 0.81 3.66
C LYS A 247 7.93 1.28 4.28
N GLN A 248 7.91 1.59 5.57
CA GLN A 248 6.72 2.11 6.25
C GLN A 248 6.34 3.51 5.75
N GLN A 249 7.32 4.37 5.50
CA GLN A 249 7.10 5.70 4.90
C GLN A 249 6.61 5.62 3.44
N ALA A 250 7.07 4.62 2.68
CA ALA A 250 6.61 4.34 1.31
C ALA A 250 5.18 3.75 1.28
N ARG A 251 4.84 2.88 2.24
CA ARG A 251 3.47 2.35 2.43
C ARG A 251 2.47 3.46 2.77
N VAL A 252 2.85 4.42 3.63
CA VAL A 252 2.02 5.61 3.93
C VAL A 252 1.88 6.53 2.71
N ALA A 253 2.93 6.65 1.87
CA ALA A 253 2.88 7.42 0.63
C ALA A 253 1.99 6.75 -0.44
N ALA A 254 2.00 5.41 -0.52
CA ALA A 254 1.16 4.63 -1.42
C ALA A 254 -0.32 4.65 -0.97
N ALA A 255 -0.60 4.63 0.34
CA ALA A 255 -1.93 4.83 0.90
C ALA A 255 -2.49 6.23 0.58
N THR A 256 -1.61 7.24 0.48
CA THR A 256 -1.95 8.61 0.09
C THR A 256 -2.32 8.71 -1.40
N ALA A 257 -1.64 7.97 -2.28
CA ALA A 257 -1.94 7.92 -3.72
C ALA A 257 -3.26 7.20 -4.05
N GLY A 258 -3.73 6.30 -3.17
CA GLY A 258 -5.04 5.64 -3.24
C GLY A 258 -6.24 6.53 -2.93
N SER A 259 -6.00 7.77 -2.48
CA SER A 259 -7.03 8.75 -2.10
C SER A 259 -8.14 8.86 -3.16
N LYS A 260 -7.78 8.92 -4.46
CA LYS A 260 -8.74 9.08 -5.59
C LYS A 260 -9.82 8.01 -5.73
N ARG A 261 -9.56 6.78 -5.28
CA ARG A 261 -10.55 5.67 -5.34
C ARG A 261 -11.20 5.37 -4.01
N TYR A 262 -10.50 5.60 -2.89
CA TYR A 262 -11.03 5.38 -1.55
C TYR A 262 -12.19 6.35 -1.22
N ALA A 263 -12.06 7.62 -1.60
CA ALA A 263 -13.12 8.60 -1.37
C ALA A 263 -14.32 8.48 -2.35
N ALA A 264 -14.15 7.83 -3.50
CA ALA A 264 -15.25 7.57 -4.44
C ALA A 264 -16.22 6.49 -3.94
N ASN A 265 -15.72 5.55 -3.12
CA ASN A 265 -16.54 4.55 -2.44
C ASN A 265 -17.07 5.03 -1.06
N MET A 266 -16.38 5.97 -0.40
CA MET A 266 -16.80 6.54 0.88
C MET A 266 -18.06 7.40 0.76
N MET A 267 -18.30 8.05 -0.38
CA MET A 267 -19.42 8.97 -0.56
C MET A 267 -20.80 8.29 -0.73
N ARG A 268 -20.87 6.94 -0.61
CA ARG A 268 -22.13 6.20 -0.57
C ARG A 268 -22.66 5.97 0.85
N ASN A 269 -21.85 6.23 1.89
CA ASN A 269 -22.26 6.25 3.30
C ASN A 269 -21.70 7.51 3.98
N ILE A 270 -22.54 8.21 4.72
CA ILE A 270 -22.29 9.53 5.29
C ILE A 270 -21.32 9.41 6.49
N ASP A 271 -20.02 9.20 6.23
CA ASP A 271 -18.98 9.30 7.25
C ASP A 271 -17.81 10.14 6.69
N VAL A 272 -17.43 11.19 7.42
CA VAL A 272 -16.25 12.02 7.11
C VAL A 272 -15.01 11.33 7.71
N PRO A 273 -13.90 11.17 6.96
CA PRO A 273 -12.73 10.44 7.45
C PRO A 273 -12.01 11.20 8.57
N GLU A 274 -11.31 10.47 9.45
CA GLU A 274 -10.47 11.05 10.49
C GLU A 274 -9.37 11.94 9.93
N ARG A 275 -8.73 11.52 8.83
CA ARG A 275 -7.67 12.27 8.15
C ARG A 275 -8.20 12.79 6.83
N LEU A 276 -8.47 14.09 6.78
CA LEU A 276 -9.02 14.74 5.61
C LEU A 276 -7.94 15.55 4.88
N LEU A 277 -7.85 15.40 3.55
CA LEU A 277 -6.86 16.11 2.72
C LEU A 277 -7.36 17.54 2.44
N ILE A 278 -6.66 18.53 2.98
CA ILE A 278 -7.06 19.95 2.87
C ILE A 278 -6.19 20.75 1.90
N TYR A 279 -5.01 20.23 1.55
CA TYR A 279 -4.12 20.88 0.57
C TYR A 279 -3.35 19.84 -0.23
N HIS A 280 -3.23 20.07 -1.54
CA HIS A 280 -2.43 19.27 -2.47
C HIS A 280 -1.73 20.21 -3.49
N ALA A 281 -0.39 20.21 -3.52
CA ALA A 281 0.41 21.16 -4.32
C ALA A 281 0.26 20.98 -5.86
N GLY A 282 -0.23 19.82 -6.28
CA GLY A 282 -0.53 19.48 -7.67
C GLY A 282 0.41 18.40 -8.19
N THR A 283 -0.13 17.35 -8.81
CA THR A 283 0.66 16.15 -9.15
C THR A 283 1.79 16.48 -10.10
N GLY A 284 1.52 17.28 -11.14
CA GLY A 284 2.55 17.72 -12.09
C GLY A 284 3.70 18.50 -11.44
N ARG A 285 3.42 19.37 -10.47
CA ARG A 285 4.46 20.14 -9.75
C ARG A 285 5.29 19.24 -8.84
N ILE A 286 4.62 18.33 -8.12
CA ILE A 286 5.29 17.36 -7.24
C ILE A 286 6.23 16.48 -8.07
N THR A 287 5.75 15.91 -9.19
CA THR A 287 6.55 15.08 -10.08
C THR A 287 7.70 15.87 -10.71
N PHE A 288 7.45 17.08 -11.20
CA PHE A 288 8.50 17.93 -11.77
C PHE A 288 9.61 18.23 -10.78
N LEU A 289 9.27 18.66 -9.56
CA LEU A 289 10.27 18.95 -8.53
C LEU A 289 11.02 17.69 -8.08
N ALA A 290 10.36 16.53 -8.04
CA ALA A 290 11.02 15.26 -7.75
C ALA A 290 12.06 14.90 -8.83
N MET A 291 11.70 15.06 -10.12
CA MET A 291 12.62 14.84 -11.23
C MET A 291 13.83 15.78 -11.16
N VAL A 292 13.60 17.09 -10.97
CA VAL A 292 14.68 18.09 -10.87
C VAL A 292 15.67 17.73 -9.75
N LYS A 293 15.16 17.36 -8.55
CA LYS A 293 16.01 16.93 -7.42
C LYS A 293 16.84 15.70 -7.74
N VAL A 294 16.21 14.66 -8.29
CA VAL A 294 16.88 13.41 -8.64
C VAL A 294 17.94 13.64 -9.73
N THR A 295 17.63 14.41 -10.77
CA THR A 295 18.58 14.76 -11.84
C THR A 295 19.79 15.51 -11.28
N THR A 296 19.59 16.51 -10.42
CA THR A 296 20.72 17.26 -9.83
C THR A 296 21.58 16.42 -8.90
N LEU A 297 21.00 15.40 -8.25
CA LEU A 297 21.75 14.44 -7.44
C LEU A 297 22.64 13.54 -8.33
N PHE A 298 22.09 13.00 -9.43
CA PHE A 298 22.86 12.21 -10.38
C PHE A 298 23.95 13.02 -11.07
N LEU A 299 23.65 14.27 -11.45
CA LEU A 299 24.64 15.16 -12.02
C LEU A 299 25.77 15.44 -11.02
N GLY A 300 25.43 15.80 -9.79
CA GLY A 300 26.41 16.01 -8.72
C GLY A 300 27.28 14.77 -8.47
N ALA A 301 26.68 13.58 -8.41
CA ALA A 301 27.41 12.32 -8.25
C ALA A 301 28.32 12.01 -9.45
N PHE A 302 27.84 12.21 -10.68
CA PHE A 302 28.63 12.01 -11.89
C PHE A 302 29.85 12.92 -11.92
N PHE A 303 29.67 14.22 -11.70
CA PHE A 303 30.78 15.16 -11.68
C PHE A 303 31.77 14.87 -10.55
N THR A 304 31.28 14.52 -9.35
CA THR A 304 32.12 14.28 -8.17
C THR A 304 32.87 12.94 -8.22
N PHE A 305 32.24 11.86 -8.68
CA PHE A 305 32.79 10.50 -8.61
C PHE A 305 33.32 9.96 -9.94
N VAL A 306 32.99 10.60 -11.06
CA VAL A 306 33.47 10.17 -12.39
C VAL A 306 34.37 11.22 -13.01
N VAL A 307 33.88 12.46 -13.15
CA VAL A 307 34.62 13.50 -13.89
C VAL A 307 35.82 14.02 -13.10
N VAL A 308 35.64 14.37 -11.82
CA VAL A 308 36.74 14.88 -10.97
C VAL A 308 37.90 13.87 -10.85
N PRO A 309 37.67 12.57 -10.54
CA PRO A 309 38.76 11.58 -10.55
C PRO A 309 39.42 11.40 -11.92
N GLY A 310 38.66 11.56 -13.02
CA GLY A 310 39.20 11.55 -14.37
C GLY A 310 40.16 12.72 -14.64
N TYR A 311 39.84 13.92 -14.16
CA TYR A 311 40.69 15.11 -14.26
C TYR A 311 41.96 14.98 -13.42
N VAL A 312 41.83 14.44 -12.20
CA VAL A 312 42.98 14.12 -11.33
C VAL A 312 43.90 13.10 -11.99
N LYS A 313 43.34 12.02 -12.55
CA LYS A 313 44.12 10.99 -13.25
C LYS A 313 44.81 11.52 -14.53
N ALA A 314 44.21 12.50 -15.19
CA ALA A 314 44.75 13.14 -16.38
C ALA A 314 45.68 14.33 -16.07
N GLU A 315 46.04 14.54 -14.81
CA GLU A 315 46.94 15.62 -14.34
C GLU A 315 46.54 17.01 -14.85
N LYS A 316 45.23 17.27 -14.90
CA LYS A 316 44.70 18.57 -15.32
C LYS A 316 44.98 19.66 -14.26
N PRO A 317 45.06 20.94 -14.66
CA PRO A 317 45.25 22.04 -13.71
C PRO A 317 44.21 22.03 -12.58
N GLU A 318 44.64 22.39 -11.37
CA GLU A 318 43.79 22.34 -10.18
C GLU A 318 42.53 23.22 -10.31
N TRP A 319 42.66 24.39 -10.93
CA TRP A 319 41.53 25.31 -11.13
C TRP A 319 40.46 24.74 -12.07
N GLU A 320 40.84 23.95 -13.09
CA GLU A 320 39.90 23.26 -13.97
C GLU A 320 39.15 22.17 -13.20
N THR A 321 39.90 21.39 -12.39
CA THR A 321 39.34 20.33 -11.54
C THR A 321 38.35 20.91 -10.51
N VAL A 322 38.70 22.02 -9.88
CA VAL A 322 37.82 22.76 -8.96
C VAL A 322 36.59 23.30 -9.70
N GLY A 323 36.76 23.87 -10.90
CA GLY A 323 35.66 24.36 -11.73
C GLY A 323 34.64 23.26 -12.05
N VAL A 324 35.12 22.08 -12.45
CA VAL A 324 34.29 20.90 -12.74
C VAL A 324 33.59 20.39 -11.48
N ALA A 325 34.25 20.37 -10.32
CA ALA A 325 33.63 20.00 -9.06
C ALA A 325 32.48 20.98 -8.70
N LEU A 326 32.71 22.28 -8.88
CA LEU A 326 31.70 23.32 -8.67
C LEU A 326 30.52 23.19 -9.64
N CYS A 327 30.73 22.78 -10.90
CA CYS A 327 29.65 22.51 -11.85
C CYS A 327 28.68 21.42 -11.35
N GLY A 328 29.16 20.42 -10.61
CA GLY A 328 28.31 19.41 -9.98
C GLY A 328 27.62 19.89 -8.70
N LEU A 329 28.32 20.66 -7.86
CA LEU A 329 27.84 21.07 -6.54
C LEU A 329 26.87 22.26 -6.58
N ILE A 330 27.09 23.25 -7.44
CA ILE A 330 26.27 24.47 -7.49
C ILE A 330 24.79 24.15 -7.80
N PRO A 331 24.45 23.37 -8.84
CA PRO A 331 23.05 23.03 -9.13
C PRO A 331 22.39 22.24 -7.99
N LEU A 332 23.14 21.34 -7.35
CA LEU A 332 22.66 20.53 -6.22
C LEU A 332 22.31 21.42 -5.02
N VAL A 333 23.21 22.34 -4.64
CA VAL A 333 22.97 23.29 -3.54
C VAL A 333 21.85 24.26 -3.88
N PHE A 334 21.82 24.77 -5.12
CA PHE A 334 20.78 25.69 -5.58
C PHE A 334 19.38 25.06 -5.51
N VAL A 335 19.22 23.84 -6.03
CA VAL A 335 17.93 23.14 -5.98
C VAL A 335 17.58 22.77 -4.54
N ALA A 336 18.53 22.31 -3.73
CA ALA A 336 18.30 22.04 -2.32
C ALA A 336 17.84 23.30 -1.55
N TYR A 337 18.38 24.48 -1.88
CA TYR A 337 18.03 25.74 -1.24
C TYR A 337 16.64 26.24 -1.66
N THR A 338 16.37 26.26 -2.98
CA THR A 338 15.17 26.87 -3.59
C THR A 338 13.91 26.03 -3.46
N THR A 339 14.05 24.72 -3.25
CA THR A 339 12.90 23.79 -3.18
C THR A 339 12.63 23.26 -1.77
N SER A 340 13.33 23.78 -0.75
CA SER A 340 13.27 23.25 0.62
C SER A 340 12.71 24.24 1.65
N PRO A 341 11.73 23.81 2.49
CA PRO A 341 10.94 22.59 2.38
C PRO A 341 9.58 22.85 1.73
N PHE A 342 9.43 22.28 0.53
CA PHE A 342 8.20 22.29 -0.25
C PHE A 342 7.15 21.32 0.32
N VAL A 343 5.97 21.84 0.66
CA VAL A 343 4.83 21.03 1.14
C VAL A 343 4.07 20.45 -0.06
N THR A 344 3.91 19.13 -0.06
CA THR A 344 3.18 18.37 -1.08
C THR A 344 1.71 18.20 -0.71
N HIS A 345 1.43 17.81 0.54
CA HIS A 345 0.10 17.51 1.06
C HIS A 345 -0.03 18.00 2.50
N ILE A 346 -1.24 18.42 2.88
CA ILE A 346 -1.60 18.70 4.28
C ILE A 346 -2.88 17.95 4.61
N TYR A 347 -2.82 17.19 5.71
CA TYR A 347 -3.96 16.52 6.31
C TYR A 347 -4.37 17.21 7.60
N ILE A 348 -5.67 17.35 7.81
CA ILE A 348 -6.25 17.71 9.11
C ILE A 348 -6.77 16.44 9.80
N HIS A 349 -6.57 16.35 11.11
CA HIS A 349 -7.15 15.29 11.93
C HIS A 349 -8.44 15.81 12.59
N LEU A 350 -9.55 15.15 12.30
CA LEU A 350 -10.87 15.55 12.75
C LEU A 350 -11.33 14.70 13.94
N PRO A 351 -11.82 15.32 15.03
CA PRO A 351 -12.37 14.57 16.16
C PRO A 351 -13.68 13.86 15.77
N PRO A 352 -14.09 12.80 16.48
CA PRO A 352 -15.33 12.06 16.20
C PRO A 352 -16.57 12.94 16.05
N ALA A 353 -16.68 14.00 16.86
CA ALA A 353 -17.78 14.96 16.82
C ALA A 353 -17.89 15.72 15.48
N ALA A 354 -16.79 15.94 14.76
CA ALA A 354 -16.76 16.64 13.48
C ALA A 354 -16.98 15.72 12.27
N ARG A 355 -17.13 14.40 12.51
CA ARG A 355 -17.13 13.39 11.44
C ARG A 355 -18.51 12.90 10.99
N THR A 356 -19.57 13.33 11.66
CA THR A 356 -20.94 12.81 11.50
C THR A 356 -21.63 13.23 10.21
N SER A 357 -21.35 14.44 9.72
CA SER A 357 -21.94 14.93 8.46
C SER A 357 -21.20 16.17 7.93
N ARG A 358 -21.40 16.48 6.64
CA ARG A 358 -20.82 17.67 6.01
C ARG A 358 -21.21 19.00 6.69
N PRO A 359 -22.48 19.24 7.08
CA PRO A 359 -22.85 20.46 7.80
C PRO A 359 -22.19 20.55 9.19
N VAL A 360 -21.97 19.42 9.86
CA VAL A 360 -21.27 19.40 11.16
C VAL A 360 -19.79 19.71 10.99
N LEU A 361 -19.16 19.20 9.94
CA LEU A 361 -17.78 19.56 9.57
C LEU A 361 -17.65 21.07 9.27
N GLU A 362 -18.57 21.65 8.50
CA GLU A 362 -18.57 23.09 8.20
C GLU A 362 -18.69 23.94 9.48
N ARG A 363 -19.61 23.58 10.38
CA ARG A 363 -19.75 24.23 11.69
C ARG A 363 -18.49 24.10 12.54
N PHE A 364 -17.86 22.94 12.54
CA PHE A 364 -16.61 22.71 13.27
C PHE A 364 -15.47 23.58 12.72
N VAL A 365 -15.26 23.60 11.39
CA VAL A 365 -14.19 24.37 10.74
C VAL A 365 -14.37 25.87 10.95
N HIS A 366 -15.59 26.40 10.74
CA HIS A 366 -15.86 27.83 10.88
C HIS A 366 -15.95 28.26 12.35
N GLY A 367 -16.72 27.56 13.18
CA GLY A 367 -17.04 27.97 14.54
C GLY A 367 -16.09 27.47 15.63
N ALA A 368 -15.67 26.20 15.58
CA ALA A 368 -15.09 25.52 16.76
C ALA A 368 -13.66 25.01 16.60
N LEU A 369 -12.97 25.25 15.48
CA LEU A 369 -11.63 24.71 15.21
C LEU A 369 -10.60 25.07 16.31
N PRO A 370 -10.18 24.12 17.18
CA PRO A 370 -9.28 24.44 18.28
C PRO A 370 -7.85 24.67 17.80
N PRO A 371 -7.03 25.49 18.49
CA PRO A 371 -5.60 25.59 18.24
C PRO A 371 -4.87 24.25 18.37
N SER A 372 -5.37 23.35 19.22
CA SER A 372 -4.82 22.00 19.40
C SER A 372 -5.08 21.03 18.24
N THR A 373 -5.82 21.45 17.20
CA THR A 373 -6.10 20.61 16.03
C THR A 373 -4.81 20.14 15.38
N GLU A 374 -4.64 18.84 15.23
CA GLU A 374 -3.45 18.26 14.62
C GLU A 374 -3.49 18.34 13.09
N LEU A 375 -2.34 18.67 12.53
CA LEU A 375 -2.07 18.73 11.10
C LEU A 375 -0.90 17.82 10.78
N THR A 376 -1.02 17.00 9.74
CA THR A 376 0.10 16.24 9.18
C THR A 376 0.51 16.83 7.84
N LEU A 377 1.70 17.42 7.80
CA LEU A 377 2.30 17.97 6.60
C LEU A 377 3.25 16.96 5.97
N THR A 378 3.14 16.78 4.66
CA THR A 378 4.06 15.95 3.88
C THR A 378 4.96 16.85 3.06
N THR A 379 6.25 16.85 3.34
CA THR A 379 7.26 17.63 2.62
C THR A 379 8.23 16.73 1.89
N MET A 380 8.89 17.26 0.87
CA MET A 380 9.81 16.47 0.06
C MET A 380 11.26 16.75 0.45
N SER A 381 12.03 15.70 0.80
CA SER A 381 13.46 15.81 1.13
C SER A 381 14.32 16.18 -0.10
N ALA A 382 15.63 16.36 0.10
CA ALA A 382 16.57 16.60 -1.00
C ALA A 382 16.64 15.43 -2.01
N ILE A 383 16.37 14.20 -1.56
CA ILE A 383 16.37 12.97 -2.38
C ILE A 383 14.95 12.58 -2.85
N ALA A 384 14.03 13.55 -2.93
CA ALA A 384 12.62 13.34 -3.28
C ALA A 384 11.84 12.37 -2.37
N LYS A 385 12.40 11.97 -1.22
CA LYS A 385 11.73 11.10 -0.24
C LYS A 385 10.67 11.89 0.54
N PRO A 386 9.42 11.40 0.65
CA PRO A 386 8.40 12.04 1.48
C PRO A 386 8.81 12.07 2.96
N ARG A 387 8.56 13.20 3.61
CA ARG A 387 8.80 13.45 5.03
C ARG A 387 7.51 13.94 5.67
N TYR A 388 7.01 13.16 6.62
CA TYR A 388 5.81 13.48 7.40
C TYR A 388 6.20 14.30 8.64
N SER A 389 5.41 15.32 8.96
CA SER A 389 5.59 16.13 10.15
C SER A 389 4.22 16.47 10.73
N THR A 390 3.98 16.04 11.95
CA THR A 390 2.75 16.34 12.69
C THR A 390 2.96 17.55 13.58
N MET A 391 2.00 18.46 13.59
CA MET A 391 2.03 19.66 14.42
C MET A 391 0.62 20.18 14.65
N GLN A 392 0.42 20.89 15.75
CA GLN A 392 -0.85 21.53 16.03
C GLN A 392 -0.98 22.85 15.25
N ALA A 393 -2.19 23.11 14.75
CA ALA A 393 -2.56 24.35 14.05
C ALA A 393 -2.27 25.62 14.86
N GLY A 394 -2.23 25.50 16.19
CA GLY A 394 -1.87 26.49 17.21
C GLY A 394 -0.51 27.12 16.99
N HIS A 395 0.46 26.30 16.65
CA HIS A 395 1.87 26.66 16.64
C HIS A 395 2.35 27.19 15.28
N LEU A 396 1.43 27.41 14.33
CA LEU A 396 1.75 27.90 13.00
C LEU A 396 1.60 29.41 12.93
N ARG A 397 2.59 30.08 12.34
CA ARG A 397 2.59 31.53 12.09
C ARG A 397 2.96 31.82 10.64
N PRO A 398 2.34 32.84 10.01
CA PRO A 398 2.76 33.30 8.70
C PRO A 398 4.14 33.97 8.82
N ALA A 399 4.97 33.77 7.81
CA ALA A 399 6.30 34.37 7.70
C ALA A 399 6.61 34.68 6.24
N GLU A 400 7.60 35.53 6.00
CA GLU A 400 8.14 35.75 4.66
C GLU A 400 9.65 35.59 4.73
N ARG A 401 10.16 34.43 4.27
CA ARG A 401 11.60 34.14 4.27
C ARG A 401 12.01 33.50 2.95
N ARG A 402 13.29 33.62 2.59
CA ARG A 402 13.87 33.08 1.34
C ARG A 402 13.07 33.52 0.12
N PHE A 403 12.91 34.83 -0.09
CA PHE A 403 12.16 35.39 -1.22
C PHE A 403 10.74 34.82 -1.37
N GLY A 404 10.05 34.62 -0.24
CA GLY A 404 8.68 34.07 -0.21
C GLY A 404 8.56 32.55 -0.38
N ILE A 405 9.68 31.82 -0.54
CA ILE A 405 9.66 30.34 -0.62
C ILE A 405 9.19 29.73 0.70
N VAL A 406 9.53 30.34 1.83
CA VAL A 406 9.08 29.95 3.16
C VAL A 406 8.02 30.94 3.61
N ASN A 407 6.78 30.46 3.70
CA ASN A 407 5.62 31.28 4.06
C ASN A 407 4.99 30.95 5.42
N TYR A 408 5.40 29.84 6.05
CA TYR A 408 4.98 29.50 7.41
C TYR A 408 6.16 29.06 8.27
N VAL A 409 6.05 29.40 9.56
CA VAL A 409 7.00 29.02 10.61
C VAL A 409 6.22 28.36 11.75
N ARG A 410 6.81 27.31 12.32
CA ARG A 410 6.33 26.67 13.55
C ARG A 410 7.04 27.28 14.75
N ASP A 411 6.32 27.43 15.86
CA ASP A 411 6.84 27.94 17.13
C ASP A 411 8.08 27.15 17.59
N ALA A 412 9.10 27.89 18.02
CA ALA A 412 10.42 27.35 18.34
C ALA A 412 10.37 26.37 19.53
N GLU A 413 9.61 26.70 20.56
CA GLU A 413 9.44 25.89 21.78
C GLU A 413 8.88 24.50 21.47
N GLY A 414 7.78 24.43 20.70
CA GLY A 414 7.18 23.17 20.29
C GLY A 414 8.05 22.35 19.32
N ALA A 415 9.00 22.98 18.62
CA ALA A 415 9.97 22.29 17.79
C ALA A 415 11.20 21.81 18.59
N MET A 416 11.58 22.54 19.66
CA MET A 416 12.66 22.17 20.57
C MET A 416 12.27 20.97 21.43
N ALA A 417 11.09 20.97 22.06
CA ALA A 417 10.57 19.82 22.81
C ALA A 417 10.47 18.55 21.94
N GLU A 418 10.09 18.71 20.67
CA GLU A 418 10.08 17.59 19.72
C GLU A 418 11.50 17.12 19.36
N ASN A 419 12.51 18.00 19.33
CA ASN A 419 13.89 17.59 19.08
C ASN A 419 14.53 16.89 20.27
N GLU A 420 14.16 17.23 21.50
CA GLU A 420 14.66 16.58 22.73
C GLU A 420 14.23 15.11 22.82
N THR A 421 13.04 14.80 22.32
CA THR A 421 12.53 13.42 22.25
C THR A 421 13.05 12.64 21.03
N ARG A 422 13.68 13.32 20.06
CA ARG A 422 14.18 12.72 18.82
C ARG A 422 15.61 12.21 19.01
N ARG A 423 15.85 10.98 18.56
CA ARG A 423 17.20 10.41 18.45
C ARG A 423 18.09 11.26 17.53
N TRP A 424 19.39 11.30 17.82
CA TRP A 424 20.39 12.14 17.13
C TRP A 424 20.45 11.94 15.60
N TYR A 425 20.09 10.76 15.11
CA TYR A 425 20.07 10.41 13.69
C TYR A 425 18.77 10.78 12.97
N ASN A 426 17.74 11.24 13.69
CA ASN A 426 16.53 11.78 13.07
C ASN A 426 16.77 13.25 12.68
N LEU A 427 16.24 13.64 11.52
CA LEU A 427 16.27 15.04 11.09
C LEU A 427 15.57 15.93 12.14
N ARG A 428 16.13 17.12 12.39
CA ARG A 428 15.50 18.12 13.27
C ARG A 428 14.07 18.46 12.85
N ALA A 429 13.19 18.71 13.81
CA ALA A 429 11.80 19.08 13.62
C ALA A 429 11.65 20.20 12.59
N MET A 430 10.61 20.11 11.76
CA MET A 430 10.34 21.10 10.73
C MET A 430 9.85 22.39 11.37
N THR A 431 10.66 23.44 11.25
CA THR A 431 10.34 24.77 11.80
C THR A 431 9.87 25.77 10.76
N LYS A 432 10.15 25.53 9.48
CA LYS A 432 9.93 26.46 8.37
C LYS A 432 9.40 25.66 7.20
N PHE A 433 8.41 26.15 6.47
CA PHE A 433 7.93 25.50 5.26
C PHE A 433 7.20 26.43 4.30
N GLY A 434 7.09 25.97 3.05
CA GLY A 434 6.43 26.67 1.95
C GLY A 434 5.18 25.93 1.48
N VAL A 435 4.02 26.57 1.55
CA VAL A 435 2.76 26.11 0.96
C VAL A 435 2.50 26.93 -0.30
N GLN A 436 2.63 26.33 -1.48
CA GLN A 436 2.44 27.07 -2.74
C GLN A 436 0.96 27.23 -3.05
N GLU A 437 0.54 28.48 -3.25
CA GLU A 437 -0.82 28.76 -3.68
C GLU A 437 -1.02 28.42 -5.16
N ALA A 438 -2.21 27.96 -5.52
CA ALA A 438 -2.64 28.02 -6.90
C ALA A 438 -2.83 29.50 -7.23
N ARG A 439 -2.06 30.05 -8.19
CA ARG A 439 -2.22 31.44 -8.67
C ARG A 439 -3.72 31.78 -8.79
N ALA A 440 -4.18 32.71 -7.94
CA ALA A 440 -5.57 33.18 -7.87
C ALA A 440 -5.98 34.07 -9.08
N GLY A 441 -5.39 33.84 -10.26
CA GLY A 441 -5.49 34.74 -11.42
C GLY A 441 -5.83 34.06 -12.74
N LYS A 442 -6.28 32.80 -12.72
CA LYS A 442 -7.02 32.24 -13.85
C LYS A 442 -8.31 31.69 -13.28
N GLU A 443 -9.43 32.30 -13.63
CA GLU A 443 -10.74 31.66 -13.55
C GLU A 443 -10.54 30.19 -13.88
N ARG A 444 -10.91 29.30 -12.95
CA ARG A 444 -11.02 27.87 -13.26
C ARG A 444 -11.92 27.82 -14.50
N LYS A 445 -11.34 27.68 -15.71
CA LYS A 445 -12.11 27.47 -16.95
C LYS A 445 -13.17 26.44 -16.59
N LYS A 446 -14.45 26.83 -16.63
CA LYS A 446 -15.57 25.92 -16.41
C LYS A 446 -15.25 24.66 -17.21
N LYS A 447 -14.92 23.56 -16.53
CA LYS A 447 -14.80 22.28 -17.23
C LYS A 447 -16.15 22.06 -17.89
N ALA A 448 -16.13 21.79 -19.19
CA ALA A 448 -17.32 21.46 -19.96
C ALA A 448 -18.23 20.53 -19.15
N GLU A 449 -19.51 20.90 -19.07
CA GLU A 449 -20.55 20.13 -18.40
C GLU A 449 -20.47 18.68 -18.89
N GLY A 450 -20.10 17.75 -18.00
CA GLY A 450 -20.04 16.32 -18.33
C GLY A 450 -18.91 15.51 -17.68
N LYS A 451 -17.82 16.13 -17.18
CA LYS A 451 -16.76 15.39 -16.44
C LYS A 451 -16.46 16.03 -15.08
N LYS A 452 -17.23 15.67 -14.05
CA LYS A 452 -16.87 15.86 -12.65
C LYS A 452 -15.63 15.00 -12.34
N SER A 453 -14.43 15.55 -12.49
CA SER A 453 -13.26 14.97 -11.81
C SER A 453 -13.45 15.21 -10.31
N MET A 454 -13.61 14.15 -9.51
CA MET A 454 -13.63 14.24 -8.05
C MET A 454 -12.32 14.88 -7.56
N ASP A 455 -12.38 16.16 -7.19
CA ASP A 455 -11.33 16.82 -6.44
C ASP A 455 -11.55 16.42 -4.97
N LEU A 456 -10.71 15.52 -4.46
CA LEU A 456 -10.83 14.99 -3.10
C LEU A 456 -10.17 15.86 -2.04
N THR A 457 -9.60 16.96 -2.50
CA THR A 457 -9.09 18.01 -1.63
C THR A 457 -10.29 18.82 -1.18
N GLU A 458 -10.38 19.13 0.11
CA GLU A 458 -11.34 20.11 0.65
C GLU A 458 -10.60 21.45 0.89
N PRO A 459 -10.28 22.21 -0.19
CA PRO A 459 -9.37 23.37 -0.12
C PRO A 459 -9.92 24.52 0.73
N TRP A 460 -11.24 24.64 0.84
CA TRP A 460 -11.88 25.67 1.65
C TRP A 460 -11.54 25.53 3.15
N ILE A 461 -11.22 24.31 3.62
CA ILE A 461 -10.78 24.08 5.01
C ILE A 461 -9.39 24.68 5.23
N TRP A 462 -8.49 24.56 4.24
CA TRP A 462 -7.19 25.20 4.30
C TRP A 462 -7.33 26.72 4.30
N ASP A 463 -8.21 27.29 3.48
CA ASP A 463 -8.45 28.74 3.47
C ASP A 463 -9.01 29.27 4.80
N ALA A 464 -9.96 28.53 5.42
CA ALA A 464 -10.46 28.87 6.74
C ALA A 464 -9.37 28.78 7.82
N LEU A 465 -8.52 27.75 7.74
CA LEU A 465 -7.39 27.58 8.65
C LEU A 465 -6.35 28.70 8.50
N LYS A 466 -6.04 29.13 7.27
CA LYS A 466 -5.17 30.29 6.99
C LYS A 466 -5.68 31.54 7.69
N GLY A 467 -6.95 31.89 7.47
CA GLY A 467 -7.56 33.06 8.12
C GLY A 467 -7.49 33.00 9.64
N LYS A 468 -7.65 31.81 10.24
CA LYS A 468 -7.47 31.61 11.69
C LYS A 468 -6.01 31.73 12.15
N ILE A 469 -5.06 31.25 11.36
CA ILE A 469 -3.62 31.38 11.63
C ILE A 469 -3.22 32.87 11.60
N GLU A 470 -3.66 33.60 10.58
CA GLU A 470 -3.39 35.03 10.42
C GLU A 470 -4.01 35.87 11.54
N LYS A 471 -5.28 35.61 11.89
CA LYS A 471 -5.95 36.29 13.01
C LYS A 471 -5.23 36.07 14.34
N ARG A 472 -4.78 34.84 14.62
CA ARG A 472 -4.00 34.53 15.84
C ARG A 472 -2.63 35.19 15.84
N ALA A 473 -1.96 35.19 14.69
CA ALA A 473 -0.69 35.87 14.53
C ALA A 473 -0.81 37.39 14.70
N ALA A 474 -1.92 37.99 14.27
CA ALA A 474 -2.22 39.41 14.49
C ALA A 474 -2.54 39.71 15.96
N ALA A 475 -3.34 38.87 16.62
CA ALA A 475 -3.67 39.01 18.04
C ALA A 475 -2.43 38.95 18.95
N ASN A 476 -1.50 38.03 18.66
CA ASN A 476 -0.24 37.91 19.41
C ASN A 476 0.75 39.06 19.16
N ARG A 477 0.57 39.87 18.10
CA ARG A 477 1.36 41.09 17.87
C ARG A 477 0.77 42.34 18.56
N GLY A 478 -0.49 42.28 18.99
CA GLY A 478 -1.21 43.39 19.60
C GLY A 478 -1.36 43.33 21.13
N GLY A 479 -0.77 42.33 21.79
CA GLY A 479 -0.69 42.30 23.25
C GLY A 479 0.36 43.30 23.77
N PRO A 480 0.14 43.96 24.92
CA PRO A 480 1.05 44.98 25.41
C PRO A 480 2.42 44.36 25.66
N SER A 481 3.44 44.92 25.02
CA SER A 481 4.84 44.77 25.40
C SER A 481 4.99 45.31 26.83
N GLY A 482 5.10 44.40 27.79
CA GLY A 482 5.64 44.71 29.12
C GLY A 482 7.13 44.96 29.05
#